data_AF-A0A916TJC4-F1
#
_entry.id   AF-A0A916TJC4-F1
#
_cell.length_a   1.000
_cell.length_b   1.000
_cell.length_c   1.000
_cell.angle_alpha   90.00
_cell.angle_beta   90.00
_cell.angle_gamma   90.00
#
_symmetry.space_group_name_H-M   'P 1'
#
loop_
_entity.id
_entity.type
_entity.pdbx_description
1 polymer ?
#
loop_
_entity_poly.entity_id
_entity_poly.type
_entity_poly.pdbx_seq_one_letter_code
_entity_poly.pdbx_strand_id
1 'polypeptide(L)'
;MPSLSHGRFALGAAASLCTLALAGCGSGGVMHNGKTALTYDGKTVSNTQLQTATKDISAFVGAPIEPGVVAGRLAIGPQIEKYAAKKGQTPISDSQIQAQKPKVKLSDTALEALRIDALISSMANNGDITNQSLQALTKKSDVTLNPRYGAWEKGKGIVAGSHPWISEKPTPSAAAARGQAQG
;
A
#
# COMPACT_ATOMS: atom_id res chain seq x y z
N MET A 1 51.04 -32.99 -43.73
CA MET A 1 50.12 -34.12 -43.47
C MET A 1 48.94 -33.59 -42.67
N PRO A 2 47.72 -33.59 -43.23
CA PRO A 2 46.50 -33.20 -42.53
C PRO A 2 45.88 -34.42 -41.83
N SER A 3 45.25 -34.23 -40.68
CA SER A 3 44.12 -35.09 -40.28
C SER A 3 43.18 -34.30 -39.37
N LEU A 4 41.97 -34.14 -39.88
CA LEU A 4 40.79 -33.58 -39.24
C LEU A 4 40.17 -34.63 -38.32
N SER A 5 39.55 -34.19 -37.22
CA SER A 5 38.42 -34.94 -36.65
C SER A 5 37.40 -33.97 -36.05
N HIS A 6 36.25 -33.97 -36.70
CA HIS A 6 35.06 -33.17 -36.46
C HIS A 6 34.25 -33.75 -35.30
N GLY A 7 33.96 -32.93 -34.29
CA GLY A 7 33.09 -33.25 -33.16
C GLY A 7 31.74 -32.53 -33.24
N ARG A 8 30.89 -33.03 -34.13
CA ARG A 8 29.41 -32.97 -34.23
C ARG A 8 28.66 -31.96 -33.35
N PHE A 9 27.95 -31.08 -34.06
CA PHE A 9 26.78 -30.28 -33.67
C PHE A 9 25.78 -31.02 -32.77
N ALA A 10 25.34 -30.35 -31.71
CA ALA A 10 24.04 -30.58 -31.10
C ALA A 10 23.26 -29.25 -31.07
N LEU A 11 22.39 -29.08 -32.06
CA LEU A 11 21.27 -28.15 -32.03
C LEU A 11 20.33 -28.59 -30.89
N GLY A 12 20.33 -27.84 -29.79
CA GLY A 12 19.37 -27.99 -28.69
C GLY A 12 18.33 -26.87 -28.76
N ALA A 13 17.09 -27.26 -29.04
CA ALA A 13 15.97 -26.40 -29.38
C ALA A 13 15.61 -25.33 -28.34
N ALA A 14 15.28 -24.14 -28.86
CA ALA A 14 14.48 -23.15 -28.16
C ALA A 14 13.09 -23.73 -27.85
N ALA A 15 12.73 -23.77 -26.57
CA ALA A 15 11.37 -23.94 -26.11
C ALA A 15 11.07 -22.86 -25.05
N SER A 16 10.71 -21.69 -25.57
CA SER A 16 10.12 -20.59 -24.82
C SER A 16 8.76 -21.02 -24.30
N LEU A 17 8.68 -21.46 -23.03
CA LEU A 17 7.41 -21.60 -22.33
C LEU A 17 7.17 -20.35 -21.49
N CYS A 18 6.65 -19.32 -22.17
CA CYS A 18 5.99 -18.19 -21.57
C CYS A 18 4.69 -18.67 -20.90
N THR A 19 4.80 -19.15 -19.67
CA THR A 19 3.64 -19.41 -18.80
C THR A 19 3.84 -18.71 -17.47
N LEU A 20 3.67 -17.39 -17.46
CA LEU A 20 2.96 -16.74 -16.36
C LEU A 20 1.68 -16.17 -16.95
N ALA A 21 0.65 -16.98 -16.81
CA ALA A 21 -0.74 -16.62 -17.02
C ALA A 21 -1.05 -15.33 -16.27
N LEU A 22 -1.35 -14.29 -17.05
CA LEU A 22 -2.57 -13.49 -17.00
C LEU A 22 -3.52 -13.81 -15.82
N ALA A 23 -3.09 -13.52 -14.59
CA ALA A 23 -3.98 -13.45 -13.44
C ALA A 23 -4.74 -12.11 -13.53
N GLY A 24 -5.88 -12.16 -14.22
CA GLY A 24 -7.04 -11.32 -13.92
C GLY A 24 -6.85 -9.83 -14.11
N CYS A 25 -7.09 -9.36 -15.34
CA CYS A 25 -7.77 -8.09 -15.59
C CYS A 25 -9.18 -8.17 -14.95
N GLY A 26 -9.25 -7.98 -13.63
CA GLY A 26 -10.48 -7.82 -12.87
C GLY A 26 -10.49 -6.39 -12.33
N SER A 27 -11.16 -5.52 -13.06
CA SER A 27 -11.29 -4.07 -12.87
C SER A 27 -12.10 -3.66 -11.61
N GLY A 28 -11.90 -4.36 -10.48
CA GLY A 28 -12.61 -4.11 -9.24
C GLY A 28 -12.11 -4.98 -8.09
N GLY A 29 -10.79 -5.01 -7.88
CA GLY A 29 -10.11 -5.83 -6.85
C GLY A 29 -10.60 -5.56 -5.42
N VAL A 30 -11.72 -6.18 -5.06
CA VAL A 30 -12.09 -6.39 -3.67
C VAL A 30 -11.28 -7.57 -3.14
N MET A 31 -10.50 -7.33 -2.09
CA MET A 31 -9.80 -8.39 -1.35
C MET A 31 -10.85 -9.37 -0.80
N HIS A 32 -10.96 -10.56 -1.40
CA HIS A 32 -11.85 -11.63 -0.89
C HIS A 32 -11.27 -12.36 0.33
N ASN A 33 -9.98 -12.14 0.64
CA ASN A 33 -9.33 -12.68 1.82
C ASN A 33 -9.29 -11.64 2.94
N GLY A 34 -10.15 -11.81 3.94
CA GLY A 34 -10.22 -10.96 5.14
C GLY A 34 -8.96 -10.95 6.02
N LYS A 35 -7.86 -11.60 5.62
CA LYS A 35 -6.54 -11.55 6.28
C LYS A 35 -5.59 -10.54 5.66
N THR A 36 -5.81 -10.13 4.40
CA THR A 36 -4.93 -9.19 3.69
C THR A 36 -5.43 -7.77 3.85
N ALA A 37 -4.53 -6.85 4.19
CA ALA A 37 -4.81 -5.42 4.32
C ALA A 37 -4.59 -4.69 3.01
N LEU A 38 -3.45 -4.96 2.36
CA LEU A 38 -2.93 -4.18 1.26
C LEU A 38 -2.02 -5.06 0.40
N THR A 39 -2.11 -4.94 -0.92
CA THR A 39 -1.07 -5.43 -1.84
C THR A 39 -0.62 -4.29 -2.75
N TYR A 40 0.68 -4.15 -2.93
CA TYR A 40 1.31 -3.10 -3.74
C TYR A 40 2.66 -3.59 -4.26
N ASP A 41 3.00 -3.29 -5.52
CA ASP A 41 4.31 -3.63 -6.12
C ASP A 41 4.75 -5.10 -5.87
N GLY A 42 3.79 -6.03 -5.94
CA GLY A 42 4.02 -7.47 -5.67
C GLY A 42 4.15 -7.85 -4.18
N LYS A 43 4.21 -6.89 -3.25
CA LYS A 43 4.21 -7.13 -1.81
C LYS A 43 2.78 -7.31 -1.28
N THR A 44 2.65 -8.13 -0.24
CA THR A 44 1.41 -8.33 0.50
C THR A 44 1.62 -7.96 1.96
N VAL A 45 0.74 -7.12 2.50
CA VAL A 45 0.68 -6.75 3.91
C VAL A 45 -0.61 -7.29 4.50
N SER A 46 -0.49 -8.10 5.55
CA SER A 46 -1.62 -8.64 6.29
C SER A 46 -2.28 -7.59 7.20
N ASN A 47 -3.52 -7.86 7.62
CA ASN A 47 -4.23 -7.03 8.60
C ASN A 47 -3.46 -6.91 9.92
N THR A 48 -2.85 -8.00 10.38
CA THR A 48 -2.04 -8.00 11.60
C THR A 48 -0.81 -7.12 11.44
N GLN A 49 -0.08 -7.23 10.33
CA GLN A 49 1.10 -6.38 10.08
C GLN A 49 0.72 -4.90 10.00
N LEU A 50 -0.36 -4.56 9.31
CA LEU A 50 -0.81 -3.17 9.23
C LEU A 50 -1.22 -2.63 10.60
N GLN A 51 -1.99 -3.38 11.38
CA GLN A 51 -2.42 -2.97 12.72
C GLN A 51 -1.24 -2.82 13.69
N THR A 52 -0.29 -3.76 13.67
CA THR A 52 0.94 -3.66 14.45
C THR A 52 1.73 -2.41 14.04
N ALA A 53 1.90 -2.18 12.73
CA ALA A 53 2.59 -1.00 12.24
C ALA A 53 1.90 0.30 12.68
N THR A 54 0.57 0.38 12.59
CA THR A 54 -0.19 1.54 13.07
C THR A 54 0.05 1.79 14.56
N LYS A 55 -0.02 0.74 15.39
CA LYS A 55 0.23 0.84 16.83
C LYS A 55 1.66 1.33 17.12
N ASP A 56 2.65 0.74 16.45
CA ASP A 56 4.06 1.08 16.64
C ASP A 56 4.33 2.53 16.23
N ILE A 57 3.79 2.96 15.09
CA ILE A 57 3.90 4.35 14.61
C ILE A 57 3.20 5.30 15.59
N SER A 58 2.00 4.98 16.07
CA SER A 58 1.32 5.81 17.06
C SER A 58 2.13 5.98 18.35
N ALA A 59 2.74 4.91 18.84
CA ALA A 59 3.65 4.98 19.98
C ALA A 59 4.90 5.82 19.66
N PHE A 60 5.42 5.70 18.44
CA PHE A 60 6.57 6.45 17.96
C PHE A 60 6.27 7.95 17.82
N VAL A 61 5.14 8.36 17.25
CA VAL A 61 4.82 9.80 17.08
C VAL A 61 4.18 10.40 18.33
N GLY A 62 3.62 9.57 19.22
CA GLY A 62 2.93 10.01 20.44
C GLY A 62 1.49 10.45 20.20
N ALA A 63 0.87 10.02 19.09
CA ALA A 63 -0.49 10.37 18.70
C ALA A 63 -1.18 9.20 17.97
N PRO A 64 -2.51 9.03 18.08
CA PRO A 64 -3.25 8.07 17.28
C PRO A 64 -3.08 8.33 15.78
N ILE A 65 -2.90 7.25 15.01
CA ILE A 65 -2.78 7.31 13.55
C ILE A 65 -3.80 6.34 12.96
N GLU A 66 -4.50 6.78 11.92
CA GLU A 66 -5.45 5.95 11.20
C GLU A 66 -4.72 4.88 10.36
N PRO A 67 -5.14 3.60 10.40
CA PRO A 67 -4.52 2.54 9.59
C PRO A 67 -4.51 2.83 8.09
N GLY A 68 -5.53 3.54 7.59
CA GLY A 68 -5.58 3.99 6.20
C GLY A 68 -4.40 4.89 5.83
N VAL A 69 -3.95 5.78 6.73
CA VAL A 69 -2.78 6.64 6.46
C VAL A 69 -1.52 5.80 6.29
N VAL A 70 -1.30 4.80 7.15
CA VAL A 70 -0.17 3.88 7.07
C VAL A 70 -0.22 3.07 5.77
N ALA A 71 -1.39 2.52 5.43
CA ALA A 71 -1.57 1.78 4.17
C ALA A 71 -1.29 2.66 2.94
N GLY A 72 -1.71 3.92 2.98
CA GLY A 72 -1.48 4.88 1.89
C GLY A 72 0.00 5.18 1.69
N ARG A 73 0.77 5.31 2.78
CA ARG A 73 2.23 5.49 2.73
C ARG A 73 2.93 4.28 2.12
N LEU A 74 2.59 3.08 2.57
CA LEU A 74 3.14 1.84 2.02
C LEU A 74 2.82 1.71 0.52
N ALA A 75 1.57 1.99 0.13
CA ALA A 75 1.08 1.88 -1.24
C ALA A 75 1.84 2.77 -2.26
N ILE A 76 2.27 3.97 -1.85
CA ILE A 76 3.05 4.87 -2.72
C ILE A 76 4.56 4.70 -2.57
N GLY A 77 5.01 3.99 -1.53
CA GLY A 77 6.42 3.89 -1.13
C GLY A 77 7.39 3.59 -2.28
N PRO A 78 7.19 2.52 -3.07
CA PRO A 78 8.09 2.19 -4.18
C PRO A 78 8.20 3.29 -5.24
N GLN A 79 7.12 4.03 -5.49
CA GLN A 79 7.13 5.14 -6.46
C GLN A 79 7.83 6.37 -5.89
N ILE A 80 7.68 6.62 -4.59
CA ILE A 80 8.39 7.67 -3.86
C ILE A 80 9.88 7.41 -3.85
N GLU A 81 10.32 6.18 -3.52
CA GLU A 81 11.74 5.82 -3.53
C GLU A 81 12.36 5.95 -4.92
N LYS A 82 11.68 5.45 -5.97
CA LYS A 82 12.11 5.62 -7.37
C LYS A 82 12.19 7.10 -7.77
N TYR A 83 11.27 7.94 -7.30
CA TYR A 83 11.26 9.37 -7.57
C TYR A 83 12.39 10.10 -6.84
N ALA A 84 12.59 9.79 -5.55
CA ALA A 84 13.64 10.36 -4.72
C ALA A 84 15.04 10.01 -5.26
N ALA A 85 15.26 8.76 -5.66
CA ALA A 85 16.51 8.32 -6.26
C ALA A 85 16.85 9.13 -7.55
N LYS A 86 15.84 9.43 -8.39
CA LYS A 86 16.02 10.28 -9.58
C LYS A 86 16.38 11.73 -9.25
N LYS A 87 16.05 12.19 -8.05
CA LYS A 87 16.41 13.51 -7.52
C LYS A 87 17.75 13.53 -6.78
N GLY A 88 18.46 12.40 -6.73
CA GLY A 88 19.71 12.28 -6.00
C GLY A 88 19.53 12.24 -4.47
N GLN A 89 18.30 12.03 -3.98
CA GLN A 89 18.04 11.90 -2.56
C GLN A 89 18.55 10.55 -2.05
N THR A 90 19.20 10.56 -0.89
CA THR A 90 19.72 9.34 -0.27
C THR A 90 18.62 8.63 0.50
N PRO A 91 18.50 7.28 0.42
CA PRO A 91 17.56 6.53 1.24
C PRO A 91 17.81 6.76 2.73
N ILE A 92 16.73 6.93 3.50
CA ILE A 92 16.78 7.01 4.95
C ILE A 92 16.91 5.59 5.51
N SER A 93 17.86 5.34 6.41
CA SER A 93 18.06 4.02 6.98
C SER A 93 17.09 3.73 8.14
N ASP A 94 16.79 2.46 8.37
CA ASP A 94 15.96 2.04 9.49
C ASP A 94 16.61 2.38 10.84
N SER A 95 17.94 2.30 10.91
CA SER A 95 18.71 2.72 12.09
C SER A 95 18.57 4.21 12.37
N GLN A 96 18.49 5.08 11.36
CA GLN A 96 18.26 6.51 11.53
C GLN A 96 16.86 6.79 12.11
N ILE A 97 15.83 6.09 11.64
CA ILE A 97 14.47 6.21 12.20
C ILE A 97 14.46 5.72 13.66
N GLN A 98 15.02 4.53 13.92
CA GLN A 98 15.04 3.91 15.25
C GLN A 98 15.83 4.72 16.28
N ALA A 99 16.88 5.43 15.85
CA ALA A 99 17.71 6.28 16.72
C ALA A 99 16.94 7.48 17.29
N GLN A 100 15.85 7.93 16.65
CA GLN A 100 15.04 9.04 17.16
C GLN A 100 14.31 8.67 18.45
N LYS A 101 13.90 7.39 18.59
CA LYS A 101 13.23 6.86 19.79
C LYS A 101 13.71 5.44 20.10
N PRO A 102 14.91 5.27 20.67
CA PRO A 102 15.51 3.95 20.89
C PRO A 102 14.72 3.04 21.83
N LYS A 103 13.81 3.60 22.63
CA LYS A 103 12.93 2.85 23.55
C LYS A 103 11.68 2.27 22.89
N VAL A 104 11.32 2.73 21.68
CA VAL A 104 10.14 2.27 20.96
C VAL A 104 10.59 1.24 19.93
N LYS A 105 10.17 -0.02 20.09
CA LYS A 105 10.46 -1.06 19.10
C LYS A 105 9.50 -0.90 17.91
N LEU A 106 10.05 -0.74 16.71
CA LEU A 106 9.27 -0.65 15.48
C LEU A 106 9.28 -1.99 14.73
N SER A 107 8.13 -2.40 14.23
CA SER A 107 8.03 -3.48 13.22
C SER A 107 8.60 -3.05 11.86
N ASP A 108 9.00 -4.02 11.04
CA ASP A 108 9.52 -3.74 9.68
C ASP A 108 8.53 -2.93 8.83
N THR A 109 7.24 -3.25 8.93
CA THR A 109 6.17 -2.50 8.24
C THR A 109 6.03 -1.06 8.76
N ALA A 110 6.25 -0.83 10.06
CA ALA A 110 6.29 0.52 10.62
C ALA A 110 7.51 1.30 10.13
N LEU A 111 8.70 0.66 10.11
CA LEU A 111 9.93 1.25 9.59
C LEU A 111 9.79 1.63 8.13
N GLU A 112 9.23 0.76 7.28
CA GLU A 112 8.96 1.06 5.87
C GLU A 112 8.06 2.30 5.74
N ALA A 113 6.93 2.35 6.44
CA ALA A 113 6.02 3.50 6.38
C ALA A 113 6.67 4.81 6.89
N LEU A 114 7.41 4.77 7.99
CA LEU A 114 8.13 5.93 8.55
C LEU A 114 9.25 6.41 7.63
N ARG A 115 9.96 5.49 6.98
CA ARG A 115 10.99 5.83 6.00
C ARG A 115 10.42 6.58 4.82
N ILE A 116 9.28 6.12 4.29
CA ILE A 116 8.58 6.80 3.20
C ILE A 116 8.07 8.18 3.65
N ASP A 117 7.51 8.30 4.85
CA ASP A 117 7.03 9.58 5.37
C ASP A 117 8.17 10.59 5.58
N ALA A 118 9.30 10.15 6.13
CA ALA A 118 10.49 10.96 6.30
C ALA A 118 11.09 11.39 4.94
N LEU A 119 11.08 10.51 3.94
CA LEU A 119 11.55 10.81 2.60
C LEU A 119 10.66 11.84 1.89
N ILE A 120 9.33 11.71 2.03
CA ILE A 120 8.37 12.71 1.54
C ILE A 120 8.62 14.06 2.20
N SER A 121 8.76 14.08 3.53
CA SER A 121 8.99 15.30 4.30
C SER A 121 10.30 15.98 3.90
N SER A 122 11.38 15.21 3.74
CA SER A 122 12.67 15.71 3.27
C SER A 122 12.56 16.33 1.88
N MET A 123 11.95 15.63 0.92
CA MET A 123 11.74 16.18 -0.43
C MET A 123 10.83 17.40 -0.45
N ALA A 124 9.79 17.44 0.40
CA ALA A 124 8.88 18.57 0.47
C ALA A 124 9.59 19.82 0.99
N ASN A 125 10.42 19.67 2.03
CA ASN A 125 11.24 20.75 2.58
C ASN A 125 12.25 21.30 1.56
N ASN A 126 12.72 20.46 0.62
CA ASN A 126 13.63 20.85 -0.45
C ASN A 126 12.92 21.36 -1.72
N GLY A 127 11.58 21.32 -1.77
CA GLY A 127 10.80 21.65 -2.96
C GLY A 127 10.87 20.60 -4.09
N ASP A 128 11.43 19.41 -3.82
CA ASP A 128 11.62 18.34 -4.80
C ASP A 128 10.32 17.58 -5.13
N ILE A 129 9.37 17.60 -4.21
CA ILE A 129 8.06 16.97 -4.38
C ILE A 129 6.93 17.96 -4.11
N THR A 130 5.91 17.92 -4.95
CA THR A 130 4.69 18.72 -4.81
C THR A 130 3.46 17.81 -4.69
N ASN A 131 2.31 18.38 -4.33
CA ASN A 131 1.05 17.65 -4.35
C ASN A 131 0.73 17.07 -5.73
N GLN A 132 1.08 17.77 -6.81
CA GLN A 132 0.89 17.28 -8.17
C GLN A 132 1.79 16.08 -8.47
N SER A 133 3.05 16.12 -8.04
CA SER A 133 3.96 14.97 -8.15
C SER A 133 3.44 13.77 -7.36
N LEU A 134 2.97 13.98 -6.12
CA LEU A 134 2.35 12.92 -5.31
C LEU A 134 1.14 12.31 -6.01
N GLN A 135 0.22 13.12 -6.54
CA GLN A 135 -0.91 12.61 -7.32
C GLN A 135 -0.46 11.80 -8.54
N ALA A 136 0.58 12.25 -9.25
CA ALA A 136 1.11 11.51 -10.40
C ALA A 136 1.74 10.16 -9.99
N LEU A 137 2.40 10.08 -8.83
CA LEU A 137 2.93 8.82 -8.30
C LEU A 137 1.81 7.87 -7.87
N THR A 138 0.77 8.40 -7.21
CA THR A 138 -0.43 7.65 -6.84
C THR A 138 -1.15 7.06 -8.06
N LYS A 139 -1.13 7.73 -9.23
CA LYS A 139 -1.68 7.17 -10.49
C LYS A 139 -0.88 5.95 -10.99
N LYS A 140 0.42 5.89 -10.68
CA LYS A 140 1.33 4.83 -11.12
C LYS A 140 1.37 3.64 -10.18
N SER A 141 0.92 3.81 -8.93
CA SER A 141 0.82 2.72 -7.97
C SER A 141 -0.33 1.79 -8.33
N ASP A 142 -0.01 0.51 -8.49
CA ASP A 142 -1.01 -0.56 -8.56
C ASP A 142 -1.23 -1.12 -7.15
N VAL A 143 -2.45 -0.95 -6.65
CA VAL A 143 -2.76 -1.13 -5.24
C VAL A 143 -4.12 -1.79 -5.12
N THR A 144 -4.16 -2.89 -4.36
CA THR A 144 -5.42 -3.46 -3.87
C THR A 144 -5.47 -3.22 -2.37
N LEU A 145 -6.56 -2.61 -1.90
CA LEU A 145 -6.75 -2.26 -0.50
C LEU A 145 -7.97 -2.98 0.06
N ASN A 146 -7.88 -3.46 1.29
CA ASN A 146 -9.02 -4.00 2.00
C ASN A 146 -10.05 -2.87 2.25
N PRO A 147 -11.33 -3.04 1.86
CA PRO A 147 -12.36 -2.02 2.03
C PRO A 147 -12.52 -1.50 3.46
N ARG A 148 -12.13 -2.28 4.47
CA ARG A 148 -12.10 -1.86 5.89
C ARG A 148 -11.24 -0.61 6.11
N TYR A 149 -10.20 -0.42 5.31
CA TYR A 149 -9.26 0.70 5.46
C TYR A 149 -9.49 1.80 4.40
N GLY A 150 -10.61 1.73 3.67
CA GLY A 150 -10.96 2.65 2.59
C GLY A 150 -10.92 1.99 1.21
N ALA A 151 -11.03 2.81 0.17
CA ALA A 151 -10.85 2.40 -1.21
C ALA A 151 -9.66 3.11 -1.83
N TRP A 152 -8.93 2.43 -2.72
CA TRP A 152 -7.85 3.05 -3.48
C TRP A 152 -8.39 3.65 -4.78
N GLU A 153 -8.31 4.97 -4.92
CA GLU A 153 -8.63 5.68 -6.15
C GLU A 153 -7.36 6.15 -6.85
N LYS A 154 -7.12 5.68 -8.08
CA LYS A 154 -5.93 6.04 -8.86
C LYS A 154 -5.82 7.57 -9.01
N GLY A 155 -4.70 8.10 -8.53
CA GLY A 155 -4.39 9.54 -8.56
C GLY A 155 -4.99 10.38 -7.45
N LYS A 156 -5.84 9.81 -6.60
CA LYS A 156 -6.38 10.46 -5.39
C LYS A 156 -5.85 9.83 -4.11
N GLY A 157 -5.54 8.53 -4.14
CA GLY A 157 -5.01 7.77 -3.02
C GLY A 157 -6.12 7.05 -2.30
N ILE A 158 -6.05 6.97 -0.97
CA ILE A 158 -7.10 6.35 -0.17
C ILE A 158 -8.25 7.34 0.01
N VAL A 159 -9.44 6.87 -0.33
CA VAL A 159 -10.72 7.54 -0.05
C VAL A 159 -11.53 6.71 0.94
N ALA A 160 -12.53 7.32 1.57
CA ALA A 160 -13.47 6.60 2.42
C ALA A 160 -14.13 5.47 1.61
N GLY A 161 -14.11 4.25 2.16
CA GLY A 161 -14.75 3.11 1.55
C GLY A 161 -16.27 3.18 1.71
N SER A 162 -17.01 2.68 0.72
CA SER A 162 -18.41 2.29 0.92
C SER A 162 -18.42 1.14 1.92
N HIS A 163 -19.24 1.24 2.97
CA HIS A 163 -19.38 0.21 4.01
C HIS A 163 -20.67 -0.60 3.81
N PRO A 164 -20.81 -1.45 2.77
CA PRO A 164 -22.06 -2.19 2.54
C PRO A 164 -22.38 -3.22 3.63
N TRP A 165 -21.42 -3.51 4.52
CA TRP A 165 -21.56 -4.47 5.61
C TRP A 165 -22.10 -3.86 6.90
N ILE A 166 -22.21 -2.53 6.99
CA ILE A 166 -23.05 -1.87 7.99
C ILE A 166 -24.39 -1.65 7.31
N SER A 167 -25.32 -2.60 7.45
CA SER A 167 -26.73 -2.29 7.21
C SER A 167 -27.08 -1.12 8.12
N GLU A 168 -27.45 0.02 7.54
CA GLU A 168 -28.03 1.11 8.31
C GLU A 168 -29.14 0.50 9.17
N LYS A 169 -29.05 0.63 10.50
CA LYS A 169 -30.15 0.22 11.36
C LYS A 169 -31.41 0.91 10.83
N PRO A 170 -32.54 0.21 10.65
CA PRO A 170 -33.75 0.88 10.21
C PRO A 170 -34.04 2.01 11.19
N THR A 171 -33.95 3.25 10.68
CA THR A 171 -34.41 4.43 11.40
C THR A 171 -35.85 4.16 11.79
N PRO A 172 -36.22 4.19 13.09
CA PRO A 172 -37.61 4.07 13.49
C PRO A 172 -38.37 5.21 12.79
N SER A 173 -39.20 4.85 11.81
CA SER A 173 -40.08 5.79 11.16
C SER A 173 -40.94 6.42 12.25
N ALA A 174 -40.86 7.74 12.39
CA ALA A 174 -41.69 8.55 13.27
C ALA A 174 -43.16 8.61 12.78
N ALA A 175 -43.77 7.45 12.52
CA ALA A 175 -45.13 7.30 12.03
C ALA A 175 -46.08 6.62 13.04
N ALA A 176 -45.62 6.33 14.26
CA ALA A 176 -46.44 5.66 15.29
C ALA A 176 -46.96 6.57 16.43
N ALA A 177 -46.81 7.90 16.31
CA ALA A 177 -47.23 8.85 17.36
C ALA A 177 -48.51 9.67 17.01
N ARG A 178 -49.40 9.15 16.16
CA ARG A 178 -50.75 9.70 15.94
C ARG A 178 -51.79 8.60 16.05
N GLY A 179 -52.05 8.15 17.27
CA GLY A 179 -53.03 7.09 17.48
C GLY A 179 -53.41 6.83 18.93
N GLN A 180 -53.41 7.84 19.81
CA GLN A 180 -54.11 7.77 21.09
C GLN A 180 -54.71 9.14 21.44
N ALA A 181 -55.83 9.43 20.79
CA ALA A 181 -56.82 10.35 21.29
C ALA A 181 -58.18 9.75 20.95
N GLN A 182 -58.77 9.02 21.91
CA GLN A 182 -60.23 8.81 22.08
C GLN A 182 -60.45 7.81 23.22
N GLY A 183 -61.21 8.24 24.23
CA GLY A 183 -61.62 7.47 25.41
C GLY A 183 -61.72 8.35 26.63
#